data_AF-Q7U4Q5-F1
#
_entry.id   AF-Q7U4Q5-F1
#
_cell.length_a   1.000
_cell.length_b   1.000
_cell.length_c   1.000
_cell.angle_alpha   90.00
_cell.angle_beta   90.00
_cell.angle_gamma   90.00
#
_symmetry.space_group_name_H-M   'P 1'
#
loop_
_entity.id
_entity.type
_entity.pdbx_description
1 polymer ?
#
loop_
_entity_poly.entity_id
_entity_poly.type
_entity_poly.pdbx_seq_one_letter_code
_entity_poly.pdbx_strand_id
1 'polypeptide(L)'
;MLSIDSLFEDLRHPNPRIQEEASLILSEHYQEEALPMLLELFCHQDPKVYRAAVKGIGFFGSSAFDPLIELYATTENQTARRCCPKAFVQLFKNFPDQPFPDSVMQMLEQGINDTDMVVVQGALMCLGQIGKQQFKSEEAIKLLAKSLSSENVALIFSASQALADIPHPMAEVALHALQDNNDDPLIQEAAQSALARLQNLLNSRS
;
A
#
# COMPACT_ATOMS: atom_id res chain seq x y z
N MET A 1 19.59 -7.30 27.43
CA MET A 1 18.87 -7.65 26.19
C MET A 1 17.44 -7.16 26.37
N LEU A 2 16.93 -6.32 25.47
CA LEU A 2 15.52 -5.90 25.53
C LEU A 2 14.65 -7.12 25.26
N SER A 3 13.60 -7.30 26.06
CA SER A 3 12.62 -8.38 25.85
C SER A 3 11.74 -8.08 24.63
N ILE A 4 11.22 -9.12 23.99
CA ILE A 4 10.23 -8.95 22.91
C ILE A 4 9.02 -8.13 23.39
N ASP A 5 8.52 -8.38 24.60
CA ASP A 5 7.40 -7.62 25.18
C ASP A 5 7.68 -6.12 25.30
N SER A 6 8.88 -5.74 25.78
CA SER A 6 9.27 -4.33 25.85
C SER A 6 9.34 -3.67 24.47
N LEU A 7 9.76 -4.41 23.43
CA LEU A 7 9.80 -3.89 22.06
C LEU A 7 8.39 -3.66 21.52
N PHE A 8 7.43 -4.55 21.82
CA PHE A 8 6.03 -4.36 21.45
C PHE A 8 5.39 -3.16 22.15
N GLU A 9 5.80 -2.85 23.38
CA GLU A 9 5.44 -1.60 24.05
C GLU A 9 6.02 -0.38 23.31
N ASP A 10 7.29 -0.45 22.91
CA ASP A 10 8.00 0.63 22.20
C ASP A 10 7.43 0.92 20.80
N LEU A 11 6.83 -0.07 20.12
CA LEU A 11 6.08 0.15 18.87
C LEU A 11 4.97 1.19 19.00
N ARG A 12 4.46 1.42 20.22
CA ARG A 12 3.37 2.36 20.52
C ARG A 12 3.88 3.67 21.13
N HIS A 13 5.18 3.79 21.33
CA HIS A 13 5.80 4.96 21.95
C HIS A 13 5.55 6.22 21.11
N PRO A 14 5.26 7.41 21.68
CA PRO A 14 4.96 8.61 20.89
C PRO A 14 6.12 9.12 20.02
N ASN A 15 7.36 8.74 20.35
CA ASN A 15 8.55 9.08 19.56
C ASN A 15 8.72 8.12 18.38
N PRO A 16 8.65 8.59 17.12
CA PRO A 16 8.79 7.73 15.94
C PRO A 16 10.14 7.03 15.84
N ARG A 17 11.22 7.60 16.41
CA ARG A 17 12.54 6.96 16.42
C ARG A 17 12.56 5.69 17.28
N ILE A 18 11.84 5.72 18.41
CA ILE A 18 11.72 4.54 19.29
C ILE A 18 10.88 3.46 18.61
N GLN A 19 9.81 3.84 17.90
CA GLN A 19 9.00 2.89 17.12
C GLN A 19 9.85 2.19 16.04
N GLU A 20 10.66 2.96 15.32
CA GLU A 20 11.55 2.48 14.27
C GLU A 20 12.65 1.57 14.82
N GLU A 21 13.34 1.99 15.89
CA GLU A 21 14.35 1.18 16.58
C GLU A 21 13.76 -0.15 17.08
N ALA A 22 12.57 -0.12 17.68
CA ALA A 22 11.89 -1.34 18.09
C ALA A 22 11.55 -2.25 16.91
N SER A 23 11.07 -1.69 15.80
CA SER A 23 10.74 -2.46 14.59
C SER A 23 11.98 -3.11 13.97
N LEU A 24 13.11 -2.41 13.94
CA LEU A 24 14.40 -2.93 13.47
C LEU A 24 14.90 -4.06 14.37
N ILE A 25 14.90 -3.88 15.70
CA ILE A 25 15.33 -4.93 16.64
C ILE A 25 14.42 -6.16 16.51
N LEU A 26 13.11 -5.98 16.36
CA LEU A 26 12.17 -7.09 16.15
C LEU A 26 12.46 -7.84 14.85
N SER A 27 12.71 -7.14 13.73
CA SER A 27 12.97 -7.80 12.46
C SER A 27 14.36 -8.46 12.37
N GLU A 28 15.37 -7.93 13.07
CA GLU A 28 16.74 -8.46 13.05
C GLU A 28 16.97 -9.60 14.05
N HIS A 29 16.29 -9.58 15.20
CA HIS A 29 16.59 -10.48 16.31
C HIS A 29 15.44 -11.39 16.74
N TYR A 30 14.20 -11.10 16.33
CA TYR A 30 13.00 -11.82 16.74
C TYR A 30 12.08 -12.11 15.55
N GLN A 31 12.66 -12.34 14.36
CA GLN A 31 11.89 -12.41 13.12
C GLN A 31 10.79 -13.50 13.16
N GLU A 32 11.12 -14.68 13.69
CA GLU A 32 10.21 -15.83 13.75
C GLU A 32 9.08 -15.63 14.76
N GLU A 33 9.37 -15.00 15.91
CA GLU A 33 8.39 -14.76 16.97
C GLU A 33 7.56 -13.49 16.74
N ALA A 34 8.20 -12.41 16.29
CA ALA A 34 7.56 -11.10 16.19
C ALA A 34 6.60 -11.00 14.99
N LEU A 35 6.91 -11.63 13.86
CA LEU A 35 6.06 -11.57 12.67
C LEU A 35 4.63 -12.08 12.91
N PRO A 36 4.40 -13.30 13.46
CA PRO A 36 3.05 -13.77 13.76
C PRO A 36 2.36 -12.88 14.81
N MET A 37 3.07 -12.44 15.84
CA MET A 37 2.51 -11.54 16.86
C MET A 37 2.05 -10.20 16.27
N LEU A 38 2.83 -9.60 15.36
CA LEU A 38 2.44 -8.36 14.67
C LEU A 38 1.20 -8.55 13.79
N LEU A 39 1.07 -9.69 13.12
CA LEU A 39 -0.10 -10.02 12.30
C LEU A 39 -1.35 -10.18 13.16
N GLU A 40 -1.25 -10.82 14.33
CA GLU A 40 -2.37 -10.92 15.28
C GLU A 40 -2.89 -9.55 15.74
N LEU A 41 -1.99 -8.58 15.92
CA LEU A 41 -2.36 -7.22 16.31
C LEU A 41 -3.18 -6.46 15.26
N PHE A 42 -3.27 -6.95 14.02
CA PHE A 42 -4.13 -6.34 13.00
C PHE A 42 -5.63 -6.42 13.38
N CYS A 43 -6.00 -7.38 14.23
CA CYS A 43 -7.36 -7.53 14.75
C CYS A 43 -7.64 -6.69 16.01
N HIS A 44 -6.63 -5.96 16.53
CA HIS A 44 -6.75 -5.22 17.77
C HIS A 44 -7.77 -4.06 17.66
N GLN A 45 -8.51 -3.79 18.74
CA GLN A 45 -9.57 -2.76 18.73
C GLN A 45 -9.02 -1.32 18.72
N ASP A 46 -7.89 -1.08 19.40
CA ASP A 46 -7.23 0.23 19.43
C ASP A 46 -6.49 0.52 18.10
N PRO A 47 -6.86 1.60 17.38
CA PRO A 47 -6.14 2.06 16.18
C PRO A 47 -4.66 2.35 16.35
N LYS A 48 -4.20 2.72 17.54
CA LYS A 48 -2.77 2.92 17.77
C LYS A 48 -2.00 1.61 17.65
N VAL A 49 -2.59 0.52 18.12
CA VAL A 49 -1.96 -0.81 18.15
C VAL A 49 -1.87 -1.41 16.75
N TYR A 50 -2.98 -1.54 16.02
CA TYR A 50 -2.89 -2.13 14.68
C TYR A 50 -2.09 -1.26 13.71
N ARG A 51 -2.08 0.07 13.87
CA ARG A 51 -1.24 0.96 13.03
C ARG A 51 0.25 0.80 13.35
N ALA A 52 0.60 0.62 14.62
CA ALA A 52 1.97 0.31 15.02
C ALA A 52 2.41 -1.03 14.43
N ALA A 53 1.55 -2.06 14.49
CA ALA A 53 1.81 -3.35 13.88
C ALA A 53 2.01 -3.26 12.36
N VAL A 54 1.13 -2.55 11.64
CA VAL A 54 1.26 -2.33 10.18
C VAL A 54 2.60 -1.69 9.83
N LYS A 55 3.05 -0.69 10.60
CA LYS A 55 4.38 -0.07 10.41
C LYS A 55 5.51 -1.05 10.70
N GLY A 56 5.42 -1.79 11.81
CA GLY A 56 6.42 -2.78 12.22
C GLY A 56 6.64 -3.85 11.16
N ILE A 57 5.56 -4.39 10.58
CA ILE A 57 5.64 -5.35 9.45
C ILE A 57 6.47 -4.82 8.29
N GLY A 58 6.47 -3.50 8.06
CA GLY A 58 7.28 -2.85 7.04
C GLY A 58 8.78 -3.09 7.14
N PHE A 59 9.29 -3.62 8.25
CA PHE A 59 10.72 -3.89 8.47
C PHE A 59 11.12 -5.35 8.24
N PHE A 60 10.16 -6.23 7.91
CA PHE A 60 10.39 -7.68 7.80
C PHE A 60 10.76 -8.14 6.38
N GLY A 61 10.74 -7.24 5.39
CA GLY A 61 11.13 -7.55 4.02
C GLY A 61 10.34 -8.72 3.42
N SER A 62 11.03 -9.60 2.70
CA SER A 62 10.39 -10.70 1.96
C SER A 62 9.64 -11.69 2.83
N SER A 63 10.04 -11.90 4.08
CA SER A 63 9.39 -12.92 4.93
C SER A 63 7.94 -12.55 5.27
N ALA A 64 7.56 -11.29 5.13
CA ALA A 64 6.21 -10.83 5.44
C ALA A 64 5.21 -11.02 4.28
N PHE A 65 5.65 -11.29 3.04
CA PHE A 65 4.73 -11.36 1.90
C PHE A 65 3.72 -12.50 2.04
N ASP A 66 4.19 -13.75 2.18
CA ASP A 66 3.31 -14.92 2.24
C ASP A 66 2.37 -14.89 3.46
N PRO A 67 2.83 -14.56 4.68
CA PRO A 67 1.94 -14.42 5.84
C PRO A 67 0.86 -13.33 5.68
N LEU A 68 1.17 -12.21 5.01
CA LEU A 68 0.17 -11.17 4.73
C LEU A 68 -0.85 -11.62 3.68
N ILE A 69 -0.42 -12.37 2.66
CA ILE A 69 -1.31 -12.95 1.65
C ILE A 69 -2.27 -13.94 2.32
N GLU A 70 -1.74 -14.84 3.15
CA GLU A 70 -2.52 -15.81 3.90
C GLU A 70 -3.52 -15.13 4.84
N LEU A 71 -3.08 -14.12 5.61
CA LEU A 71 -3.95 -13.36 6.49
C LEU A 71 -5.10 -12.71 5.71
N TYR A 72 -4.81 -12.07 4.58
CA TYR A 72 -5.85 -11.44 3.76
C TYR A 72 -6.88 -12.45 3.23
N ALA A 73 -6.40 -13.62 2.77
CA ALA A 73 -7.25 -14.66 2.21
C ALA A 73 -8.15 -15.33 3.26
N THR A 74 -7.70 -15.40 4.51
CA THR A 74 -8.36 -16.20 5.57
C THR A 74 -9.09 -15.37 6.61
N THR A 75 -8.80 -14.07 6.73
CA THR A 75 -9.36 -13.25 7.81
C THR A 75 -10.83 -12.90 7.60
N GLU A 76 -11.64 -13.17 8.60
CA GLU A 76 -13.02 -12.68 8.75
C GLU A 76 -13.04 -11.29 9.43
N ASN A 77 -11.91 -10.82 9.99
CA ASN A 77 -11.84 -9.54 10.68
C ASN A 77 -11.62 -8.39 9.68
N GLN A 78 -12.59 -7.47 9.61
CA GLN A 78 -12.55 -6.34 8.69
C GLN A 78 -11.34 -5.41 8.92
N THR A 79 -10.95 -5.17 10.18
CA THR A 79 -9.76 -4.34 10.49
C THR A 79 -8.50 -5.01 9.97
N ALA A 80 -8.35 -6.32 10.15
CA ALA A 80 -7.19 -7.05 9.66
C ALA A 80 -7.12 -7.08 8.13
N ARG A 81 -8.26 -7.31 7.47
CA ARG A 81 -8.36 -7.21 6.01
C ARG A 81 -7.90 -5.84 5.49
N ARG A 82 -8.34 -4.75 6.13
CA ARG A 82 -7.92 -3.37 5.81
C ARG A 82 -6.43 -3.09 6.07
N CYS A 83 -5.81 -3.81 6.99
CA CYS A 83 -4.40 -3.63 7.35
C CYS A 83 -3.46 -4.29 6.34
N CYS A 84 -3.84 -5.42 5.73
CA CYS A 84 -3.01 -6.17 4.78
C CYS A 84 -2.46 -5.31 3.62
N PRO A 85 -3.28 -4.61 2.81
CA PRO A 85 -2.75 -3.78 1.72
C PRO A 85 -1.90 -2.60 2.22
N LYS A 86 -2.18 -2.09 3.44
CA LYS A 86 -1.38 -1.02 4.05
C LYS A 86 -0.01 -1.52 4.52
N ALA A 87 0.09 -2.78 4.94
CA ALA A 87 1.35 -3.41 5.31
C ALA A 87 2.25 -3.61 4.08
N PHE A 88 1.69 -4.05 2.94
CA PHE A 88 2.43 -4.08 1.67
C PHE A 88 2.98 -2.70 1.29
N VAL A 89 2.20 -1.62 1.48
CA VAL A 89 2.70 -0.25 1.27
C VAL A 89 3.92 0.07 2.14
N GLN A 90 3.98 -0.42 3.38
CA GLN A 90 5.18 -0.22 4.22
C GLN A 90 6.37 -1.03 3.70
N LEU A 91 6.15 -2.30 3.34
CA LEU A 91 7.18 -3.15 2.76
C LEU A 91 7.79 -2.52 1.50
N PHE A 92 6.95 -2.05 0.58
CA PHE A 92 7.40 -1.42 -0.66
C PHE A 92 8.06 -0.05 -0.49
N LYS A 93 7.80 0.64 0.63
CA LYS A 93 8.51 1.88 0.97
C LYS A 93 9.90 1.59 1.54
N ASN A 94 10.01 0.56 2.38
CA ASN A 94 11.26 0.23 3.04
C ASN A 94 12.18 -0.65 2.17
N PHE A 95 11.60 -1.41 1.25
CA PHE A 95 12.29 -2.33 0.35
C PHE A 95 11.85 -2.13 -1.12
N PRO A 96 12.09 -0.94 -1.71
CA PRO A 96 11.58 -0.58 -3.04
C PRO A 96 12.16 -1.42 -4.19
N ASP A 97 13.34 -1.99 -4.00
CA ASP A 97 14.06 -2.77 -5.02
C ASP A 97 14.02 -4.28 -4.74
N GLN A 98 13.19 -4.72 -3.79
CA GLN A 98 13.10 -6.13 -3.43
C GLN A 98 12.04 -6.85 -4.31
N PRO A 99 12.40 -7.95 -4.99
CA PRO A 99 11.42 -8.80 -5.66
C PRO A 99 10.39 -9.36 -4.69
N PHE A 100 9.16 -9.56 -5.16
CA PHE A 100 8.04 -10.07 -4.39
C PHE A 100 7.24 -11.08 -5.22
N PRO A 101 6.47 -12.00 -4.58
CA PRO A 101 5.77 -13.05 -5.31
C PRO A 101 4.61 -12.50 -6.13
N ASP A 102 4.32 -13.14 -7.28
CA ASP A 102 3.19 -12.79 -8.16
C ASP A 102 1.84 -12.80 -7.42
N SER A 103 1.72 -13.60 -6.36
CA SER A 103 0.55 -13.65 -5.49
C SER A 103 0.21 -12.30 -4.84
N VAL A 104 1.18 -11.38 -4.67
CA VAL A 104 0.89 -10.01 -4.23
C VAL A 104 0.06 -9.27 -5.29
N MET A 105 0.42 -9.37 -6.57
CA MET A 105 -0.34 -8.73 -7.66
C MET A 105 -1.76 -9.29 -7.74
N GLN A 106 -1.92 -10.61 -7.59
CA GLN A 106 -3.24 -11.27 -7.56
C GLN A 106 -4.09 -10.78 -6.38
N MET A 107 -3.50 -10.69 -5.19
CA MET A 107 -4.18 -10.17 -4.00
C MET A 107 -4.58 -8.71 -4.17
N LEU A 108 -3.73 -7.87 -4.77
CA LEU A 108 -4.05 -6.46 -5.03
C LEU A 108 -5.16 -6.31 -6.08
N GLU A 109 -5.18 -7.16 -7.13
CA GLU A 109 -6.30 -7.18 -8.08
C GLU A 109 -7.61 -7.62 -7.42
N GLN A 110 -7.57 -8.56 -6.47
CA GLN A 110 -8.75 -8.87 -5.64
C GLN A 110 -9.15 -7.67 -4.77
N GLY A 111 -8.17 -7.00 -4.15
CA GLY A 111 -8.37 -5.86 -3.25
C GLY A 111 -9.00 -4.65 -3.92
N ILE A 112 -8.69 -4.35 -5.19
CA ILE A 112 -9.35 -3.26 -5.93
C ILE A 112 -10.83 -3.55 -6.24
N ASN A 113 -11.25 -4.82 -6.13
CA ASN A 113 -12.64 -5.27 -6.31
C ASN A 113 -13.32 -5.61 -4.97
N ASP A 114 -12.70 -5.29 -3.83
CA ASP A 114 -13.27 -5.57 -2.51
C ASP A 114 -14.49 -4.66 -2.24
N THR A 115 -15.45 -5.18 -1.48
CA THR A 115 -16.64 -4.44 -1.05
C THR A 115 -16.32 -3.33 -0.04
N ASP A 116 -15.21 -3.44 0.68
CA ASP A 116 -14.73 -2.45 1.64
C ASP A 116 -13.83 -1.41 0.95
N MET A 117 -14.34 -0.19 0.82
CA MET A 117 -13.61 0.92 0.19
C MET A 117 -12.25 1.23 0.85
N VAL A 118 -12.04 0.87 2.12
CA VAL A 118 -10.73 1.05 2.79
C VAL A 118 -9.72 0.01 2.30
N VAL A 119 -10.17 -1.20 1.94
CA VAL A 119 -9.33 -2.23 1.30
C VAL A 119 -8.98 -1.77 -0.11
N VAL A 120 -9.97 -1.33 -0.89
CA VAL A 120 -9.79 -0.80 -2.24
C VAL A 120 -8.76 0.34 -2.27
N GLN A 121 -8.93 1.34 -1.40
CA GLN A 121 -7.97 2.45 -1.30
C GLN A 121 -6.57 1.96 -0.92
N GLY A 122 -6.46 1.00 0.00
CA GLY A 122 -5.19 0.39 0.36
C GLY A 122 -4.53 -0.31 -0.84
N ALA A 123 -5.30 -1.07 -1.61
CA ALA A 123 -4.81 -1.81 -2.77
C ALA A 123 -4.32 -0.86 -3.88
N LEU A 124 -5.08 0.19 -4.20
CA LEU A 124 -4.66 1.22 -5.16
C LEU A 124 -3.42 1.98 -4.70
N MET A 125 -3.33 2.33 -3.42
CA MET A 125 -2.14 2.97 -2.85
C MET A 125 -0.92 2.05 -2.98
N CYS A 126 -1.10 0.75 -2.78
CA CYS A 126 -0.06 -0.26 -2.91
C CYS A 126 0.39 -0.40 -4.38
N LEU A 127 -0.54 -0.54 -5.32
CA LEU A 127 -0.26 -0.52 -6.75
C LEU A 127 0.45 0.78 -7.16
N GLY A 128 0.08 1.91 -6.55
CA GLY A 128 0.75 3.19 -6.70
C GLY A 128 2.23 3.16 -6.29
N GLN A 129 2.59 2.43 -5.23
CA GLN A 129 3.99 2.23 -4.85
C GLN A 129 4.71 1.30 -5.81
N ILE A 130 4.11 0.15 -6.17
CA ILE A 130 4.69 -0.81 -7.12
C ILE A 130 4.93 -0.17 -8.49
N GLY A 131 4.02 0.69 -8.94
CA GLY A 131 4.15 1.45 -10.18
C GLY A 131 5.44 2.29 -10.26
N LYS A 132 6.02 2.67 -9.12
CA LYS A 132 7.28 3.44 -9.04
C LYS A 132 8.54 2.57 -9.02
N GLN A 133 8.39 1.25 -8.89
CA GLN A 133 9.49 0.30 -8.72
C GLN A 133 10.00 -0.26 -10.05
N GLN A 134 11.12 -0.98 -10.02
CA GLN A 134 11.64 -1.67 -11.19
C GLN A 134 10.80 -2.90 -11.57
N PHE A 135 10.30 -3.65 -10.58
CA PHE A 135 9.55 -4.87 -10.79
C PHE A 135 8.06 -4.59 -10.84
N LYS A 136 7.36 -5.20 -11.81
CA LYS A 136 5.88 -5.17 -11.92
C LYS A 136 5.26 -3.78 -12.10
N SER A 137 6.05 -2.73 -12.37
CA SER A 137 5.55 -1.36 -12.54
C SER A 137 4.46 -1.24 -13.62
N GLU A 138 4.72 -1.73 -14.83
CA GLU A 138 3.73 -1.67 -15.92
C GLU A 138 2.45 -2.45 -15.60
N GLU A 139 2.57 -3.59 -14.90
CA GLU A 139 1.42 -4.41 -14.49
C GLU A 139 0.57 -3.64 -13.46
N ALA A 140 1.20 -3.00 -12.49
CA ALA A 140 0.51 -2.16 -11.51
C ALA A 140 -0.16 -0.94 -12.16
N ILE A 141 0.51 -0.27 -13.11
CA ILE A 141 -0.07 0.85 -13.87
C ILE A 141 -1.29 0.39 -14.68
N LYS A 142 -1.24 -0.80 -15.31
CA LYS A 142 -2.39 -1.36 -16.04
C LYS A 142 -3.59 -1.62 -15.13
N LEU A 143 -3.36 -2.15 -13.92
CA LEU A 143 -4.43 -2.35 -12.93
C LEU A 143 -5.04 -1.02 -12.46
N LEU A 144 -4.21 -0.02 -12.18
CA LEU A 144 -4.69 1.34 -11.83
C LEU A 144 -5.49 1.96 -12.98
N ALA A 145 -5.02 1.84 -14.22
CA ALA A 145 -5.71 2.36 -15.40
C ALA A 145 -7.08 1.68 -15.60
N LYS A 146 -7.20 0.36 -15.34
CA LYS A 146 -8.48 -0.35 -15.36
C LYS A 146 -9.48 0.22 -14.35
N SER A 147 -9.02 0.65 -13.18
CA SER A 147 -9.87 1.28 -12.15
C SER A 147 -10.41 2.66 -12.55
N LEU A 148 -9.82 3.34 -13.55
CA LEU A 148 -10.32 4.61 -14.08
C LEU A 148 -11.65 4.47 -14.85
N SER A 149 -11.98 3.26 -15.30
CA SER A 149 -13.24 2.95 -15.98
C SER A 149 -14.38 2.54 -15.04
N SER A 150 -14.22 2.72 -13.73
CA SER A 150 -15.26 2.42 -12.75
C SER A 150 -16.41 3.43 -12.83
N GLU A 151 -17.62 3.02 -12.45
CA GLU A 151 -18.74 3.94 -12.19
C GLU A 151 -18.60 4.65 -10.83
N ASN A 152 -17.70 4.17 -9.95
CA ASN A 152 -17.48 4.77 -8.63
C ASN A 152 -16.47 5.92 -8.73
N VAL A 153 -16.97 7.16 -8.62
CA VAL A 153 -16.15 8.38 -8.68
C VAL A 153 -15.02 8.39 -7.64
N ALA A 154 -15.24 7.84 -6.44
CA ALA A 154 -14.20 7.78 -5.41
C ALA A 154 -13.07 6.79 -5.77
N LEU A 155 -13.41 5.71 -6.48
CA LEU A 155 -12.44 4.75 -7.02
C LEU A 155 -11.62 5.40 -8.15
N ILE A 156 -12.29 6.06 -9.10
CA ILE A 156 -11.63 6.81 -10.18
C ILE A 156 -10.66 7.84 -9.60
N PHE A 157 -11.10 8.64 -8.64
CA PHE A 157 -10.26 9.62 -7.95
C PHE A 157 -9.05 8.98 -7.27
N SER A 158 -9.25 7.87 -6.56
CA SER A 158 -8.15 7.18 -5.87
C SER A 158 -7.12 6.61 -6.86
N ALA A 159 -7.59 6.04 -7.97
CA ALA A 159 -6.74 5.50 -9.03
C ALA A 159 -6.00 6.60 -9.80
N SER A 160 -6.65 7.73 -10.11
CA SER A 160 -6.00 8.85 -10.79
C SER A 160 -4.90 9.47 -9.93
N GLN A 161 -5.12 9.58 -8.61
CA GLN A 161 -4.10 10.08 -7.68
C GLN A 161 -2.92 9.13 -7.52
N ALA A 162 -3.16 7.81 -7.54
CA ALA A 162 -2.09 6.82 -7.54
C ALA A 162 -1.25 6.91 -8.83
N LEU A 163 -1.89 7.10 -9.99
CA LEU A 163 -1.22 7.29 -11.28
C LEU A 163 -0.41 8.60 -11.34
N ALA A 164 -0.95 9.69 -10.78
CA ALA A 164 -0.29 10.99 -10.74
C ALA A 164 1.08 10.97 -10.03
N ASP A 165 1.27 10.00 -9.15
CA ASP A 165 2.45 9.79 -8.34
C ASP A 165 3.51 8.89 -9.02
N ILE A 166 3.18 8.30 -10.18
CA ILE A 166 4.04 7.38 -10.92
C ILE A 166 4.63 8.10 -12.14
N PRO A 167 5.93 8.45 -12.15
CA PRO A 167 6.57 9.14 -13.26
C PRO A 167 6.86 8.18 -14.41
N HIS A 168 5.81 7.74 -15.09
CA HIS A 168 5.87 6.74 -16.17
C HIS A 168 4.95 7.13 -17.33
N PRO A 169 5.36 6.98 -18.60
CA PRO A 169 4.56 7.36 -19.76
C PRO A 169 3.17 6.69 -19.81
N MET A 170 3.06 5.43 -19.38
CA MET A 170 1.76 4.75 -19.31
C MET A 170 0.79 5.39 -18.30
N ALA A 171 1.29 6.01 -17.23
CA ALA A 171 0.44 6.71 -16.27
C ALA A 171 -0.10 8.01 -16.88
N GLU A 172 0.74 8.75 -17.60
CA GLU A 172 0.34 9.95 -18.36
C GLU A 172 -0.73 9.62 -19.40
N VAL A 173 -0.51 8.57 -20.20
CA VAL A 173 -1.49 8.09 -21.20
C VAL A 173 -2.83 7.73 -20.55
N ALA A 174 -2.81 7.04 -19.41
CA ALA A 174 -4.04 6.66 -18.71
C ALA A 174 -4.80 7.88 -18.18
N LEU A 175 -4.10 8.90 -17.66
CA LEU A 175 -4.72 10.12 -17.15
C LEU A 175 -5.29 11.01 -18.26
N HIS A 176 -4.61 11.11 -19.40
CA HIS A 176 -5.17 11.77 -20.58
C HIS A 176 -6.41 11.04 -21.09
N ALA A 177 -6.38 9.71 -21.16
CA ALA A 177 -7.56 8.93 -21.54
C ALA A 177 -8.75 9.15 -20.58
N LEU A 178 -8.50 9.32 -19.27
CA LEU A 178 -9.55 9.70 -18.33
C LEU A 178 -10.14 11.08 -18.62
N GLN A 179 -9.28 12.06 -18.92
CA GLN A 179 -9.68 13.42 -19.27
C GLN A 179 -10.47 13.47 -20.58
N ASP A 180 -10.08 12.72 -21.60
CA ASP A 180 -10.68 12.80 -22.93
C ASP A 180 -12.02 12.06 -23.05
N ASN A 181 -12.27 11.05 -22.20
CA ASN A 181 -13.41 10.15 -22.32
C ASN A 181 -14.48 10.34 -21.23
N ASN A 182 -14.39 11.39 -20.41
CA ASN A 182 -15.34 11.60 -19.31
C ASN A 182 -15.74 13.07 -19.15
N ASP A 183 -17.03 13.37 -19.33
CA ASP A 183 -17.56 14.73 -19.22
C ASP A 183 -18.03 15.11 -17.81
N ASP A 184 -17.92 14.21 -16.82
CA ASP A 184 -18.27 14.52 -15.44
C ASP A 184 -17.31 15.58 -14.87
N PRO A 185 -17.82 16.72 -14.33
CA PRO A 185 -16.97 17.79 -13.85
C PRO A 185 -15.99 17.39 -12.73
N LEU A 186 -16.39 16.48 -11.84
CA LEU A 186 -15.54 16.01 -10.74
C LEU A 186 -14.42 15.12 -11.28
N ILE A 187 -14.73 14.28 -12.28
CA ILE A 187 -13.73 13.41 -12.91
C ILE A 187 -12.75 14.24 -13.75
N GLN A 188 -13.24 15.25 -14.47
CA GLN A 188 -12.41 16.22 -15.19
C GLN A 188 -11.43 16.94 -14.25
N GLU A 189 -11.91 17.46 -13.12
CA GLU A 189 -11.06 18.10 -12.11
C GLU A 189 -9.99 17.14 -11.57
N ALA A 190 -10.40 15.89 -11.27
CA ALA A 190 -9.48 14.85 -10.80
C ALA A 190 -8.40 14.53 -11.85
N ALA A 191 -8.76 14.39 -13.12
CA ALA A 191 -7.83 14.12 -14.21
C ALA A 191 -6.85 15.28 -14.41
N GLN A 192 -7.34 16.52 -14.42
CA GLN A 192 -6.52 17.73 -14.57
C GLN A 192 -5.54 17.89 -13.41
N SER A 193 -6.00 17.69 -12.17
CA SER A 193 -5.17 17.75 -10.96
C SER A 193 -4.08 16.66 -10.99
N ALA A 194 -4.45 15.43 -11.35
CA ALA A 194 -3.53 14.31 -11.48
C ALA A 194 -2.45 14.56 -12.55
N LEU A 195 -2.83 15.05 -13.74
CA LEU A 195 -1.91 15.41 -14.81
C LEU A 195 -0.96 16.53 -14.40
N ALA A 196 -1.47 17.60 -13.77
CA ALA A 196 -0.64 18.70 -13.29
C ALA A 196 0.40 18.23 -12.26
N ARG A 197 0.00 17.33 -11.36
CA ARG A 197 0.90 16.72 -10.38
C ARG A 197 1.97 15.84 -11.04
N LEU A 198 1.58 15.01 -12.01
CA LEU A 198 2.51 14.17 -12.76
C LEU A 198 3.52 15.01 -13.55
N GLN A 199 3.06 16.07 -14.23
CA GLN A 199 3.93 16.99 -14.96
C GLN A 199 4.96 17.65 -14.04
N ASN A 200 4.53 18.12 -12.86
CA ASN A 200 5.43 18.68 -11.86
C ASN A 200 6.47 17.65 -11.40
N LEU A 201 6.05 16.40 -11.20
CA LEU A 201 6.97 15.32 -10.82
C LEU A 201 8.00 15.03 -11.91
N LEU A 202 7.58 14.96 -13.18
CA LEU A 202 8.48 14.76 -14.33
C LEU A 202 9.48 15.91 -14.46
N ASN A 203 9.01 17.16 -14.35
CA ASN A 203 9.86 18.36 -14.41
C ASN A 203 10.86 18.46 -13.25
N SER A 204 10.52 17.91 -12.08
CA SER A 204 11.44 17.90 -10.92
C SER A 204 12.59 16.88 -11.06
N ARG A 205 12.49 15.97 -12.03
CA ARG A 205 13.45 14.88 -12.27
C ARG A 205 14.32 15.09 -13.52
N SER A 206 13.98 16.07 -14.36
CA SER A 206 14.74 16.51 -15.54
C SER A 206 15.81 17.53 -15.17
#